data_AF-A0A2P8GIV3-F1
#
_entry.id   AF-A0A2P8GIV3-F1
#
_cell.length_a   1.000
_cell.length_b   1.000
_cell.length_c   1.000
_cell.angle_alpha   90.00
_cell.angle_beta   90.00
_cell.angle_gamma   90.00
#
_symmetry.space_group_name_H-M   'P 1'
#
loop_
_entity.id
_entity.type
_entity.pdbx_description
1 polymer ?
#
loop_
_entity_poly.entity_id
_entity_poly.type
_entity_poly.pdbx_seq_one_letter_code
_entity_poly.pdbx_strand_id
1 'polypeptide(L)'
;MKTTDHLSDIEIQQYALDAGSTGMANASHIAQCPHCSRRVACYQKMARSMSVMPADSFDFDLTAAVLAQLPARERRYAPERVFVACVSLVGVLAVIGVFYYLNGGLPNGLSGNSEVVTYGAAGCLLFSFLLFNLWNDYTGQVRRLGATDGLQHLGSAAV
;
A
#
# COMPACT_ATOMS: atom_id res chain seq x y z
N MET A 1 42.32 -12.37 18.09
CA MET A 1 41.51 -13.16 17.12
C MET A 1 42.28 -13.26 15.83
N LYS A 2 42.51 -14.48 15.31
CA LYS A 2 43.23 -14.68 14.04
C LYS A 2 42.31 -14.23 12.89
N THR A 3 42.61 -13.08 12.30
CA THR A 3 41.96 -12.54 11.08
C THR A 3 42.52 -13.24 9.85
N THR A 4 42.45 -14.58 9.79
CA THR A 4 42.94 -15.34 8.62
C THR A 4 41.89 -15.49 7.54
N ASP A 5 40.64 -15.18 7.82
CA ASP A 5 39.56 -15.20 6.85
C ASP A 5 39.15 -13.76 6.52
N HIS A 6 39.21 -13.42 5.23
CA HIS A 6 38.86 -12.09 4.72
C HIS A 6 37.39 -12.08 4.31
N LEU A 7 36.75 -10.91 4.40
CA LEU A 7 35.41 -10.73 3.82
C LEU A 7 35.41 -11.08 2.33
N SER A 8 34.31 -11.66 1.88
CA SER A 8 34.08 -11.89 0.46
C SER A 8 34.05 -10.56 -0.30
N ASP A 9 34.34 -10.62 -1.60
CA ASP A 9 34.34 -9.41 -2.42
C ASP A 9 32.95 -8.75 -2.47
N ILE A 10 31.88 -9.54 -2.45
CA ILE A 10 30.49 -9.07 -2.42
C ILE A 10 30.24 -8.26 -1.13
N GLU A 11 30.66 -8.75 0.03
CA GLU A 11 30.48 -8.04 1.30
C GLU A 11 31.30 -6.76 1.36
N ILE A 12 32.51 -6.76 0.79
CA ILE A 12 33.37 -5.58 0.69
C ILE A 12 32.73 -4.54 -0.23
N GLN A 13 32.20 -4.96 -1.38
CA GLN A 13 31.55 -4.07 -2.34
C GLN A 13 30.25 -3.50 -1.78
N GLN A 14 29.43 -4.33 -1.13
CA GLN A 14 28.21 -3.88 -0.48
C GLN A 14 28.50 -2.84 0.60
N TYR A 15 29.51 -3.09 1.45
CA TYR A 15 29.94 -2.09 2.45
C TYR A 15 30.47 -0.81 1.81
N ALA A 16 31.18 -0.90 0.68
CA ALA A 16 31.75 0.26 0.01
C ALA A 16 30.70 1.16 -0.66
N LEU A 17 29.61 0.57 -1.17
CA LEU A 17 28.53 1.28 -1.87
C LEU A 17 27.40 1.72 -0.93
N ASP A 18 27.09 0.91 0.08
CA ASP A 18 26.04 1.17 1.05
C ASP A 18 26.45 0.66 2.45
N ALA A 19 27.19 1.51 3.14
CA ALA A 19 27.67 1.24 4.50
C ALA A 19 26.52 1.16 5.53
N GLY A 20 25.31 1.64 5.20
CA GLY A 20 24.15 1.65 6.10
C GLY A 20 23.42 0.31 6.18
N SER A 21 23.43 -0.48 5.10
CA SER A 21 22.79 -1.80 5.06
C SER A 21 23.67 -2.95 5.53
N THR A 22 24.95 -2.70 5.81
CA THR A 22 25.89 -3.75 6.22
C THR A 22 25.94 -3.94 7.73
N GLY A 23 25.84 -5.21 8.18
CA GLY A 23 25.82 -5.54 9.61
C GLY A 23 27.08 -5.11 10.38
N MET A 24 26.92 -4.84 11.69
CA MET A 24 28.01 -4.34 12.57
C MET A 24 29.25 -5.23 12.60
N ALA A 25 29.10 -6.54 12.36
CA ALA A 25 30.21 -7.49 12.30
C ALA A 25 31.17 -7.19 11.15
N ASN A 26 30.64 -6.84 9.98
CA ASN A 26 31.44 -6.53 8.79
C ASN A 26 32.16 -5.19 8.96
N ALA A 27 31.48 -4.19 9.52
CA ALA A 27 32.08 -2.90 9.86
C ALA A 27 33.25 -3.05 10.85
N SER A 28 33.08 -3.86 11.89
CA SER A 28 34.12 -4.16 12.89
C SER A 28 35.31 -4.88 12.26
N HIS A 29 35.07 -5.86 11.38
CA HIS A 29 36.15 -6.55 10.66
C HIS A 29 36.94 -5.60 9.76
N ILE A 30 36.26 -4.74 9.00
CA ILE A 30 36.91 -3.78 8.08
C ILE A 30 37.78 -2.79 8.85
N ALA A 31 37.34 -2.33 10.02
CA ALA A 31 38.12 -1.46 10.89
C ALA A 31 39.41 -2.13 11.41
N GLN A 32 39.41 -3.46 11.56
CA GLN A 32 40.51 -4.23 12.14
C GLN A 32 41.39 -4.93 11.09
N CYS A 33 40.94 -5.04 9.83
CA CYS A 33 41.63 -5.73 8.75
C CYS A 33 42.17 -4.76 7.69
N PRO A 34 43.49 -4.50 7.63
CA PRO A 34 44.09 -3.57 6.67
C PRO A 34 43.93 -3.99 5.20
N HIS A 35 43.70 -5.28 4.94
CA HIS A 35 43.46 -5.78 3.58
C HIS A 35 42.05 -5.40 3.11
N CYS A 36 41.03 -5.72 3.91
CA CYS A 36 39.63 -5.39 3.61
C CYS A 36 39.42 -3.87 3.54
N SER A 37 40.02 -3.10 4.47
CA SER A 37 39.97 -1.64 4.45
C SER A 37 40.53 -1.02 3.15
N ARG A 38 41.67 -1.54 2.65
CA ARG A 38 42.24 -1.10 1.37
C ARG A 38 41.35 -1.39 0.18
N ARG A 39 40.68 -2.56 0.15
CA ARG A 39 39.73 -2.91 -0.92
C ARG A 39 38.49 -2.02 -0.89
N VAL A 40 37.93 -1.76 0.29
CA VAL A 40 36.81 -0.80 0.45
C VAL A 40 37.20 0.58 -0.10
N ALA A 41 38.38 1.08 0.25
CA ALA A 41 38.86 2.37 -0.25
C ALA A 41 39.03 2.39 -1.78
N CYS A 42 39.39 1.26 -2.40
CA CYS A 42 39.46 1.11 -3.85
C CYS A 42 38.06 1.23 -4.49
N TYR A 43 37.08 0.48 -3.99
CA TYR A 43 35.71 0.53 -4.48
C TYR A 43 35.08 1.92 -4.31
N GLN A 44 35.30 2.58 -3.17
CA GLN A 44 34.81 3.94 -2.94
C GLN A 44 35.43 4.95 -3.92
N LYS A 45 36.70 4.80 -4.28
CA LYS A 45 37.32 5.63 -5.33
C LYS A 45 36.69 5.39 -6.70
N MET A 46 36.45 4.13 -7.07
CA MET A 46 35.76 3.80 -8.32
C MET A 46 34.34 4.40 -8.34
N ALA A 47 33.56 4.21 -7.27
CA ALA A 47 32.22 4.76 -7.15
C ALA A 47 32.20 6.28 -7.30
N ARG A 48 33.12 6.99 -6.64
CA ARG A 48 33.26 8.45 -6.78
C ARG A 48 33.66 8.87 -8.18
N SER A 49 34.50 8.09 -8.87
CA SER A 49 34.87 8.41 -10.26
C SER A 49 33.67 8.29 -11.21
N MET A 50 32.75 7.36 -10.93
CA MET A 50 31.51 7.19 -11.70
C MET A 50 30.51 8.31 -11.40
N SER A 51 30.43 8.80 -10.15
CA SER A 51 29.52 9.90 -9.80
C SER A 51 29.94 11.27 -10.37
N VAL A 52 31.19 11.42 -10.82
CA VAL A 52 31.69 12.65 -11.46
C VAL A 52 31.40 12.65 -12.96
N MET A 53 30.99 11.51 -13.53
CA MET A 53 30.56 11.45 -14.92
C MET A 53 29.31 12.32 -15.07
N PRO A 54 29.24 13.19 -16.10
CA PRO A 54 28.05 13.99 -16.33
C PRO A 54 26.86 13.05 -16.46
N ALA A 55 25.74 13.41 -15.82
CA ALA A 55 24.51 12.63 -15.95
C ALA A 55 24.19 12.52 -17.44
N ASP A 56 24.09 11.28 -17.94
CA ASP A 56 23.71 11.05 -19.33
C ASP A 56 22.34 11.69 -19.55
N SER A 57 22.33 12.78 -20.33
CA SER A 57 21.09 13.31 -20.87
C SER A 57 20.70 12.39 -22.01
N PHE A 58 19.66 11.59 -21.79
CA PHE A 58 19.05 10.86 -22.89
C PHE A 58 18.48 11.88 -23.88
N ASP A 59 18.74 11.70 -25.18
CA ASP A 59 18.16 12.53 -26.25
C ASP A 59 16.64 12.34 -26.40
N PHE A 60 16.04 11.51 -25.55
CA PHE A 60 14.62 11.21 -25.53
C PHE A 60 14.08 11.26 -24.10
N ASP A 61 12.79 11.58 -23.99
CA ASP A 61 12.09 11.62 -22.71
C ASP A 61 11.91 10.19 -22.15
N LEU A 62 12.85 9.79 -21.30
CA LEU A 62 12.82 8.50 -20.61
C LEU A 62 11.57 8.35 -19.75
N THR A 63 11.05 9.45 -19.21
CA THR A 63 9.87 9.44 -18.36
C THR A 63 8.64 9.05 -19.18
N ALA A 64 8.46 9.65 -20.34
CA ALA A 64 7.39 9.29 -21.27
C ALA A 64 7.52 7.83 -21.75
N ALA A 65 8.74 7.38 -22.08
CA ALA A 65 8.99 6.03 -22.56
C ALA A 65 8.68 4.95 -21.49
N VAL A 66 9.05 5.21 -20.24
CA VAL A 66 8.74 4.31 -19.11
C VAL A 66 7.24 4.34 -18.79
N LEU A 67 6.63 5.53 -18.71
CA LEU A 67 5.19 5.67 -18.42
C LEU A 67 4.32 4.97 -19.47
N ALA A 68 4.73 4.97 -20.73
CA ALA A 68 4.04 4.25 -21.80
C ALA A 68 4.07 2.72 -21.64
N GLN A 69 5.05 2.18 -20.90
CA GLN A 69 5.18 0.74 -20.64
C GLN A 69 4.48 0.30 -19.34
N LEU A 70 4.04 1.23 -18.49
CA LEU A 70 3.25 0.84 -17.33
C LEU A 70 1.90 0.29 -17.80
N PRO A 71 1.47 -0.89 -17.33
CA PRO A 71 0.15 -1.41 -17.66
C PRO A 71 -0.88 -0.38 -17.20
N ALA A 72 -1.66 0.14 -18.17
CA ALA A 72 -2.76 1.03 -17.87
C ALA A 72 -3.64 0.34 -16.82
N ARG A 73 -3.94 1.04 -15.73
CA ARG A 73 -4.82 0.52 -14.67
C ARG A 73 -6.15 0.19 -15.32
N GLU A 74 -6.34 -1.07 -15.67
CA GLU A 74 -7.59 -1.55 -16.25
C GLU A 74 -8.67 -1.20 -15.24
N ARG A 75 -9.58 -0.30 -15.63
CA ARG A 75 -10.85 -0.13 -14.91
C ARG A 75 -11.59 -1.45 -15.09
N ARG A 76 -11.29 -2.43 -14.25
CA ARG A 76 -12.14 -3.60 -14.10
C ARG A 76 -13.49 -3.08 -13.68
N TYR A 77 -14.44 -3.16 -14.60
CA TYR A 77 -15.85 -3.03 -14.31
C TYR A 77 -16.14 -4.10 -13.25
N ALA A 78 -16.29 -3.67 -11.99
CA ALA A 78 -16.55 -4.58 -10.89
C ALA A 78 -18.07 -4.75 -10.79
N PRO A 79 -18.66 -5.83 -11.35
CA PRO A 79 -20.12 -6.05 -11.26
C PRO A 79 -20.60 -6.08 -9.80
N GLU A 80 -19.70 -6.42 -8.88
CA GLU A 80 -19.91 -6.35 -7.44
C GLU A 80 -20.26 -4.94 -6.94
N ARG A 81 -19.62 -3.89 -7.46
CA ARG A 81 -19.95 -2.50 -7.09
C ARG A 81 -21.33 -2.09 -7.58
N VAL A 82 -21.73 -2.56 -8.77
CA VAL A 82 -23.07 -2.31 -9.31
C VAL A 82 -24.12 -3.05 -8.48
N PHE A 83 -23.84 -4.30 -8.09
CA PHE A 83 -24.72 -5.08 -7.21
C PHE A 83 -24.91 -4.41 -5.84
N VAL A 84 -23.84 -3.96 -5.20
CA VAL A 84 -23.89 -3.23 -3.93
C VAL A 84 -24.66 -1.90 -4.07
N ALA A 85 -24.46 -1.17 -5.16
CA ALA A 85 -25.19 0.06 -5.45
C ALA A 85 -26.70 -0.20 -5.62
N CYS A 86 -27.08 -1.26 -6.34
CA CYS A 86 -28.50 -1.62 -6.50
C CYS A 86 -29.14 -2.04 -5.18
N VAL A 87 -28.47 -2.88 -4.39
CA VAL A 87 -29.00 -3.35 -3.09
C VAL A 87 -29.13 -2.20 -2.09
N SER A 88 -28.15 -1.29 -2.03
CA SER A 88 -28.23 -0.11 -1.17
C SER A 88 -29.35 0.85 -1.57
N LEU A 89 -29.55 1.08 -2.88
CA LEU A 89 -30.66 1.90 -3.38
C LEU A 89 -32.02 1.32 -2.98
N VAL A 90 -32.23 0.01 -3.16
CA VAL A 90 -33.46 -0.68 -2.75
C VAL A 90 -33.66 -0.59 -1.24
N GLY A 91 -32.59 -0.75 -0.45
CA GLY A 91 -32.64 -0.61 1.01
C GLY A 91 -33.09 0.79 1.44
N VAL A 92 -32.53 1.85 0.83
CA VAL A 92 -32.91 3.24 1.12
C VAL A 92 -34.38 3.49 0.78
N LEU A 93 -34.85 3.03 -0.39
CA LEU A 93 -36.24 3.16 -0.79
C LEU A 93 -37.20 2.44 0.17
N ALA A 94 -36.81 1.25 0.65
CA ALA A 94 -37.60 0.51 1.63
C ALA A 94 -37.71 1.25 2.97
N VAL A 95 -36.61 1.81 3.48
CA VAL A 95 -36.61 2.62 4.73
C VAL A 95 -37.48 3.86 4.58
N ILE A 96 -37.38 4.56 3.44
CA ILE A 96 -38.21 5.74 3.15
C ILE A 96 -39.70 5.34 3.10
N GLY A 97 -40.03 4.24 2.43
CA GLY A 97 -41.41 3.74 2.34
C GLY A 97 -42.00 3.41 3.71
N VAL A 98 -41.24 2.73 4.56
CA VAL A 98 -41.65 2.43 5.96
C VAL A 98 -41.83 3.72 6.77
N PHE A 99 -40.95 4.70 6.60
CA PHE A 99 -41.06 5.98 7.29
C PHE A 99 -42.32 6.76 6.88
N TYR A 100 -42.64 6.83 5.59
CA TYR A 100 -43.86 7.48 5.11
C TYR A 100 -45.13 6.76 5.59
N TYR A 101 -45.13 5.43 5.61
CA TYR A 101 -46.26 4.64 6.11
C TYR A 101 -46.50 4.88 7.61
N LEU A 102 -45.43 4.92 8.41
CA LEU A 102 -45.51 5.21 9.84
C LEU A 102 -45.98 6.65 10.13
N ASN A 103 -45.52 7.63 9.37
CA ASN A 103 -45.91 9.04 9.55
C ASN A 103 -47.33 9.34 9.06
N GLY A 104 -47.80 8.65 8.02
CA GLY A 104 -49.13 8.87 7.45
C GLY A 104 -50.28 8.15 8.17
N GLY A 105 -49.97 7.19 9.06
CA GLY A 105 -50.97 6.21 9.53
C GLY A 105 -51.30 6.16 11.02
N LEU A 106 -50.67 6.93 11.92
CA LEU A 106 -50.85 6.73 13.37
C LEU A 106 -51.05 8.03 14.18
N PRO A 107 -52.31 8.35 14.59
CA PRO A 107 -52.55 9.21 15.74
C PRO A 107 -52.30 8.50 17.09
N ASN A 108 -52.06 7.18 17.12
CA ASN A 108 -51.81 6.40 18.33
C ASN A 108 -50.58 5.50 18.18
N GLY A 109 -49.38 6.07 18.41
CA GLY A 109 -48.18 5.41 18.96
C GLY A 109 -47.64 4.11 18.32
N LEU A 110 -46.31 4.05 18.21
CA LEU A 110 -45.49 2.88 17.81
C LEU A 110 -45.83 1.54 18.50
N SER A 111 -46.67 1.53 19.53
CA SER A 111 -47.09 0.34 20.28
C SER A 111 -48.27 -0.45 19.67
N GLY A 112 -48.95 0.08 18.65
CA GLY A 112 -50.16 -0.55 18.09
C GLY A 112 -49.93 -1.72 17.15
N ASN A 113 -48.83 -1.72 16.38
CA ASN A 113 -48.61 -2.64 15.27
C ASN A 113 -47.25 -3.34 15.39
N SER A 114 -47.22 -4.48 16.10
CA SER A 114 -46.02 -5.31 16.31
C SER A 114 -45.35 -5.74 15.00
N GLU A 115 -46.12 -5.90 13.92
CA GLU A 115 -45.58 -6.25 12.60
C GLU A 115 -44.66 -5.16 12.03
N VAL A 116 -45.05 -3.88 12.14
CA VAL A 116 -44.25 -2.77 11.59
C VAL A 116 -42.95 -2.58 12.38
N VAL A 117 -43.00 -2.76 13.70
CA VAL A 117 -41.80 -2.75 14.55
C VAL A 117 -40.84 -3.88 14.16
N THR A 118 -41.38 -5.06 13.85
CA THR A 118 -40.58 -6.23 13.47
C THR A 118 -39.91 -6.03 12.10
N TYR A 119 -40.64 -5.53 11.09
CA TYR A 119 -40.05 -5.24 9.77
C TYR A 119 -39.06 -4.07 9.80
N GLY A 120 -39.33 -3.04 10.61
CA GLY A 120 -38.41 -1.92 10.81
C GLY A 120 -37.09 -2.36 11.46
N ALA A 121 -37.16 -3.21 12.49
CA ALA A 121 -35.99 -3.79 13.13
C ALA A 121 -35.17 -4.66 12.17
N ALA A 122 -35.84 -5.50 11.37
CA ALA A 122 -35.19 -6.32 10.34
C ALA A 122 -34.49 -5.46 9.27
N GLY A 123 -35.12 -4.36 8.83
CA GLY A 123 -34.53 -3.41 7.89
C GLY A 123 -33.28 -2.71 8.45
N CYS A 124 -33.33 -2.27 9.71
CA CYS A 124 -32.18 -1.67 10.38
C CYS A 124 -31.00 -2.63 10.52
N LEU A 125 -31.27 -3.91 10.81
CA LEU A 125 -30.24 -4.95 10.87
C LEU A 125 -29.60 -5.20 9.50
N LEU A 126 -30.40 -5.34 8.45
CA LEU A 126 -29.90 -5.52 7.07
C LEU A 126 -29.06 -4.32 6.62
N PHE A 127 -29.52 -3.11 6.90
CA PHE A 127 -28.80 -1.89 6.55
C PHE A 127 -27.45 -1.78 7.29
N SER A 128 -27.45 -2.09 8.59
CA SER A 128 -26.21 -2.12 9.39
C SER A 128 -25.23 -3.17 8.88
N PHE A 129 -25.73 -4.34 8.47
CA PHE A 129 -24.92 -5.39 7.86
C PHE A 129 -24.30 -4.95 6.52
N LEU A 130 -25.08 -4.27 5.67
CA LEU A 130 -24.58 -3.72 4.40
C LEU A 130 -23.51 -2.65 4.61
N LEU A 131 -23.72 -1.74 5.57
CA LEU A 131 -22.71 -0.73 5.93
C LEU A 131 -21.44 -1.37 6.47
N PHE A 132 -21.56 -2.41 7.30
CA PHE A 132 -20.40 -3.14 7.80
C PHE A 132 -19.63 -3.84 6.68
N ASN A 133 -20.33 -4.46 5.73
CA ASN A 133 -19.71 -5.10 4.57
C ASN A 133 -18.97 -4.08 3.69
N LEU A 134 -19.62 -2.94 3.39
CA LEU A 134 -19.02 -1.85 2.64
C LEU A 134 -17.77 -1.29 3.34
N TRP A 135 -17.83 -1.12 4.66
CA TRP A 135 -16.69 -0.68 5.46
C TRP A 135 -15.53 -1.66 5.41
N ASN A 136 -15.80 -2.96 5.47
CA ASN A 136 -14.78 -3.99 5.40
C ASN A 136 -14.08 -4.01 4.02
N ASP A 137 -14.83 -3.85 2.92
CA ASP A 137 -14.24 -3.74 1.58
C ASP A 137 -13.41 -2.45 1.42
N TYR A 138 -13.94 -1.31 1.91
CA TYR A 138 -13.21 -0.04 1.89
C TYR A 138 -11.88 -0.13 2.64
N THR A 139 -11.89 -0.65 3.87
CA THR A 139 -10.66 -0.82 4.67
C THR A 139 -9.68 -1.80 4.02
N GLY A 140 -10.17 -2.84 3.35
CA GLY A 140 -9.36 -3.75 2.55
C GLY A 140 -8.62 -3.05 1.40
N GLN A 141 -9.32 -2.18 0.66
CA GLN A 141 -8.71 -1.42 -0.44
C GLN A 141 -7.69 -0.39 0.07
N VAL A 142 -7.98 0.30 1.18
CA VAL A 142 -7.04 1.26 1.79
C VAL A 142 -5.78 0.57 2.28
N ARG A 143 -5.88 -0.61 2.91
CA ARG A 143 -4.71 -1.39 3.33
C ARG A 143 -3.83 -1.80 2.15
N ARG A 144 -4.43 -2.16 1.01
CA ARG A 144 -3.68 -2.52 -0.21
C ARG A 144 -2.91 -1.32 -0.77
N LEU A 145 -3.50 -0.12 -0.75
CA LEU A 145 -2.86 1.11 -1.20
C LEU A 145 -1.73 1.56 -0.26
N GLY A 146 -1.95 1.50 1.06
CA GLY A 146 -0.90 1.79 2.04
C GLY A 146 0.27 0.80 2.00
N ALA A 147 0.02 -0.47 1.68
CA ALA A 147 1.07 -1.46 1.45
C ALA A 147 1.90 -1.16 0.20
N THR A 148 1.30 -0.60 -0.85
CA THR A 148 2.03 -0.18 -2.06
C THR A 148 2.80 1.12 -1.87
N ASP A 149 2.31 2.07 -1.07
CA ASP A 149 3.05 3.30 -0.74
C ASP A 149 4.31 2.99 0.11
N GLY A 150 4.23 1.97 0.97
CA GLY A 150 5.41 1.46 1.69
C GLY A 150 6.48 0.86 0.77
N LEU A 151 6.09 0.28 -0.38
CA LEU A 151 7.03 -0.22 -1.38
C LEU A 151 7.63 0.91 -2.24
N GLN A 152 6.87 1.97 -2.52
CA GLN A 152 7.41 3.15 -3.23
C GLN A 152 8.44 3.91 -2.37
N HIS A 153 8.23 4.00 -1.06
CA HIS A 153 9.20 4.63 -0.14
C HIS A 153 10.51 3.85 0.00
N LEU A 154 10.48 2.52 -0.19
CA LEU A 154 11.69 1.68 -0.26
C LEU A 154 12.42 1.83 -1.60
N GLY A 155 11.69 2.07 -2.69
CA GLY A 155 12.29 2.36 -4.00
C GLY A 155 12.95 3.74 -4.10
N SER A 156 12.40 4.76 -3.42
CA SER A 156 12.99 6.12 -3.40
C SER A 156 14.13 6.31 -2.41
N ALA A 157 14.30 5.41 -1.44
CA ALA A 157 15.42 5.42 -0.51
C ALA A 157 16.65 4.65 -1.04
N ALA A 158 16.49 3.95 -2.17
CA ALA A 158 17.54 3.15 -2.82
C ALA A 158 18.22 3.87 -4.01
N VAL A 159 17.95 5.18 -4.20
CA VAL A 159 18.60 6.07 -5.17
C VAL A 159 19.28 7.20 -4.42
#